data_AF-A0A7W8HUW6-F1
#
_entry.id   AF-A0A7W8HUW6-F1
#
_cell.length_a   1.000
_cell.length_b   1.000
_cell.length_c   1.000
_cell.angle_alpha   90.00
_cell.angle_beta   90.00
_cell.angle_gamma   90.00
#
_symmetry.space_group_name_H-M   'P 1'
#
loop_
_entity.id
_entity.type
_entity.pdbx_description
1 polymer ?
#
loop_
_entity_poly.entity_id
_entity_poly.type
_entity_poly.pdbx_seq_one_letter_code
_entity_poly.pdbx_strand_id
1 'polypeptide(L)' 'MDILRVENLEKDYEARAVGPVSFRLRAGEIGLIVGGSGSGKSTWPAPMG' A
#
# COMPACT_ATOMS: atom_id res chain seq x y z
N MET A 1 -11.81 9.92 -12.37
CA MET A 1 -11.82 8.46 -12.50
C MET A 1 -10.71 7.92 -11.63
N ASP A 2 -11.04 7.08 -10.66
CA ASP A 2 -10.05 6.42 -9.81
C ASP A 2 -9.43 5.28 -10.63
N ILE A 3 -8.10 5.17 -10.63
CA ILE A 3 -7.38 4.07 -11.28
C ILE A 3 -6.92 3.02 -10.26
N LEU A 4 -6.76 3.43 -9.00
CA LEU A 4 -6.47 2.55 -7.88
C LEU A 4 -7.25 3.04 -6.66
N ARG A 5 -7.91 2.11 -5.98
CA ARG A 5 -8.60 2.33 -4.72
C ARG A 5 -8.19 1.22 -3.77
N VAL A 6 -7.69 1.62 -2.61
CA VAL A 6 -7.30 0.72 -1.52
C VAL A 6 -8.14 1.08 -0.32
N GLU A 7 -8.80 0.10 0.25
CA GLU A 7 -9.67 0.26 1.42
C GLU A 7 -9.23 -0.77 2.48
N ASN A 8 -8.91 -0.28 3.67
CA ASN A 8 -8.56 -1.06 4.86
C ASN A 8 -7.51 -2.14 4.61
N LEU A 9 -6.46 -1.82 3.85
CA LEU A 9 -5.37 -2.76 3.64
C LEU A 9 -4.57 -2.93 4.93
N GLU A 10 -4.58 -4.17 5.42
CA GLU A 10 -3.79 -4.61 6.55
C GLU A 10 -2.99 -5.85 6.15
N LYS A 11 -1.76 -5.93 6.67
CA LYS A 11 -0.92 -7.11 6.52
C LYS A 11 -0.11 -7.31 7.78
N ASP A 12 -0.34 -8.45 8.42
CA ASP A 12 0.46 -8.88 9.56
C ASP A 12 1.58 -9.82 9.11
N TYR A 13 2.76 -9.60 9.67
CA TYR A 13 3.90 -10.50 9.66
C TYR A 13 4.19 -10.85 11.12
N GLU A 14 4.72 -12.04 11.40
CA GLU A 14 4.95 -12.55 12.77
C GLU A 14 5.61 -11.55 13.75
N ALA A 15 6.40 -10.59 13.24
CA ALA A 15 7.03 -9.54 14.03
C ALA A 15 6.71 -8.09 13.59
N ARG A 16 5.84 -7.87 12.59
CA ARG A 16 5.55 -6.53 12.06
C ARG A 16 4.20 -6.46 11.36
N ALA A 17 3.33 -5.55 11.80
CA ALA A 17 2.10 -5.21 11.09
C ALA A 17 2.28 -4.00 10.17
N VAL A 18 1.55 -3.99 9.05
CA VAL A 18 1.36 -2.85 8.15
C VAL A 18 -0.14 -2.58 8.05
N GLY A 19 -0.58 -1.34 8.28
CA GLY A 19 -1.98 -0.92 8.17
C GLY A 19 -2.70 -0.66 9.50
N PRO A 20 -4.01 -0.37 9.48
CA PRO A 20 -4.85 -0.18 8.27
C PRO A 20 -4.47 1.04 7.45
N VAL A 21 -4.53 0.92 6.12
CA VAL A 21 -4.37 2.05 5.20
C VAL A 21 -5.49 2.07 4.15
N SER A 22 -6.05 3.26 3.91
CA SER A 22 -7.03 3.52 2.86
C SER A 22 -6.62 4.74 2.04
N PHE A 23 -6.55 4.61 0.72
CA PHE A 23 -6.27 5.74 -0.18
C PHE A 23 -6.78 5.49 -1.60
N ARG A 24 -6.77 6.55 -2.41
CA ARG A 24 -7.16 6.53 -3.82
C ARG A 24 -6.07 7.19 -4.65
N LEU A 25 -5.86 6.67 -5.85
CA LEU A 25 -5.05 7.29 -6.89
C LEU A 25 -5.93 7.52 -8.11
N ARG A 26 -5.99 8.76 -8.58
CA ARG A 26 -6.71 9.14 -9.79
C ARG A 26 -5.80 9.12 -11.01
N ALA A 27 -6.40 9.04 -12.20
CA ALA A 27 -5.67 9.18 -13.45
C ALA A 27 -4.88 10.50 -13.48
N GLY A 28 -3.58 10.41 -13.75
CA GLY A 28 -2.67 11.56 -13.78
C GLY A 28 -2.08 11.99 -12.43
N GLU A 29 -2.51 11.40 -11.30
CA GLU A 29 -1.88 11.63 -9.99
C GLU A 29 -0.65 10.71 -9.82
N ILE A 30 0.43 11.27 -9.24
CA ILE A 30 1.62 10.51 -8.86
C ILE A 30 1.56 10.25 -7.36
N GLY A 31 1.58 8.97 -6.97
CA GLY A 31 1.67 8.54 -5.57
C GLY A 31 3.10 8.12 -5.20
N LEU A 32 3.51 8.39 -3.97
CA LEU A 32 4.80 7.93 -3.43
C LEU A 32 4.58 7.22 -2.08
N ILE A 33 5.14 6.02 -1.94
CA ILE A 33 5.18 5.28 -0.68
C ILE A 33 6.55 5.49 -0.05
N VAL A 34 6.60 6.16 1.11
CA VAL A 34 7.84 6.44 1.86
C VAL A 34 7.87 5.71 3.21
N GLY A 35 9.06 5.52 3.77
CA GLY A 35 9.26 4.86 5.07
C GLY A 35 10.63 4.20 5.22
N GLY A 36 11.06 3.96 6.46
CA GLY A 36 12.37 3.38 6.78
C GLY A 36 12.55 1.91 6.33
N SER A 37 13.76 1.37 6.45
CA SER A 37 14.03 -0.03 6.09
C SER A 37 13.08 -0.99 6.81
N GLY A 38 12.51 -1.93 6.04
CA GLY A 38 11.55 -2.93 6.52
C GLY A 38 10.12 -2.44 6.77
N SER A 39 9.76 -1.18 6.55
CA SER A 39 8.40 -0.65 6.84
C SER A 39 7.27 -1.20 5.94
N GLY A 40 7.50 -2.31 5.22
CA GLY A 40 6.49 -2.99 4.40
C GLY A 40 6.29 -2.44 2.98
N LYS A 41 7.06 -1.42 2.56
CA LYS A 41 6.89 -0.75 1.25
C LYS A 41 7.10 -1.66 0.04
N SER A 42 8.11 -2.52 0.08
CA SER A 42 8.41 -3.49 -0.97
C SER A 42 7.48 -4.71 -0.95
N THR A 43 6.73 -4.89 0.13
CA THR A 43 5.68 -5.90 0.23
C THR A 43 4.29 -5.38 -0.07
N TRP A 44 4.17 -4.08 -0.39
CA TRP A 44 3.02 -3.54 -1.11
C TRP A 44 2.69 -4.45 -2.30
N PRO A 45 1.42 -4.83 -2.54
CA PRO A 45 1.11 -5.97 -3.39
C PRO A 45 1.66 -5.76 -4.79
N ALA A 46 2.71 -6.53 -5.10
CA ALA A 46 2.98 -6.94 -6.46
C ALA A 46 1.70 -7.61 -6.99
N PRO A 47 1.33 -7.39 -8.27
CA PRO A 47 0.14 -7.99 -8.83
C PRO A 47 0.22 -9.50 -8.64
N MET A 48 -0.67 -10.05 -7.80
CA MET A 48 -0.97 -11.47 -7.84
C MET A 48 -1.84 -11.67 -9.08
N GLY A 49 -1.44 -12.62 -9.93
CA GLY A 49 -2.23 -13.02 -11.09
C GLY A 49 -3.63 -13.48 -10.72
#